data_AF-A0A1P8KN18-F1
#
_entry.id   AF-A0A1P8KN18-F1
#
_cell.length_a   1.000
_cell.length_b   1.000
_cell.length_c   1.000
_cell.angle_alpha   90.00
_cell.angle_beta   90.00
_cell.angle_gamma   90.00
#
_symmetry.space_group_name_H-M   'P 1'
#
loop_
_entity.id
_entity.type
_entity.pdbx_description
1 polymer ?
#
loop_
_entity_poly.entity_id
_entity_poly.type
_entity_poly.pdbx_seq_one_letter_code
_entity_poly.pdbx_strand_id
1 'polypeptide(L)'
;MKLVLSLLMFSTFLLAQTQQLIIDAKNFEANDKKGISVFTGNVKIQMGKDKLNAQKVEMFFVNRKGSTNKVPSKYIATGKVDFEIVTDTKHYVGNGDKIIYSPLKQEYTVMGNGFLQEKNDDRKIYGDKIYVNQLSGEAKVNGSDKKPVRFIINVERGSEK
;
A
#
# COMPACT_ATOMS: atom_id res chain seq x y z
N MET A 1 -30.97 50.66 -3.62
CA MET A 1 -31.52 49.34 -4.01
C MET A 1 -30.77 48.86 -5.24
N LYS A 2 -29.99 47.78 -5.11
CA LYS A 2 -29.70 46.74 -6.11
C LYS A 2 -28.36 46.07 -5.74
N LEU A 3 -28.49 44.87 -5.19
CA LEU A 3 -27.44 43.87 -5.07
C LEU A 3 -26.78 43.66 -6.43
N VAL A 4 -25.45 43.62 -6.46
CA VAL A 4 -24.74 42.79 -7.43
C VAL A 4 -23.73 41.94 -6.67
N LEU A 5 -24.21 40.73 -6.40
CA LEU A 5 -23.50 39.60 -5.82
C LEU A 5 -22.44 39.15 -6.84
N SER A 6 -21.18 39.54 -6.66
CA SER A 6 -20.09 38.98 -7.47
C SER A 6 -19.71 37.61 -6.91
N LEU A 7 -20.17 36.57 -7.60
CA LEU A 7 -19.95 35.16 -7.31
C LEU A 7 -18.47 34.82 -7.50
N LEU A 8 -17.74 34.70 -6.39
CA LEU A 8 -16.34 34.30 -6.35
C LEU A 8 -16.27 32.78 -6.62
N MET A 9 -16.13 32.41 -7.90
CA MET A 9 -15.83 31.05 -8.33
C MET A 9 -14.41 30.68 -7.86
N PHE A 10 -14.30 30.17 -6.63
CA PHE A 10 -13.14 29.42 -6.17
C PHE A 10 -13.08 28.09 -6.95
N SER A 11 -12.45 28.09 -8.12
CA SER A 11 -12.05 26.84 -8.75
C SER A 11 -10.85 26.29 -7.97
N THR A 12 -11.11 25.37 -7.05
CA THR A 12 -10.05 24.57 -6.46
C THR A 12 -9.44 23.71 -7.56
N PHE A 13 -8.30 24.14 -8.10
CA PHE A 13 -7.44 23.27 -8.88
C PHE A 13 -7.04 22.10 -7.97
N LEU A 14 -7.67 20.95 -8.18
CA LEU A 14 -7.20 19.68 -7.63
C LEU A 14 -5.84 19.39 -8.26
N LEU A 15 -4.77 19.80 -7.58
CA LEU A 15 -3.42 19.39 -7.92
C LEU A 15 -3.37 17.86 -7.75
N ALA A 16 -3.30 17.14 -8.87
CA ALA A 16 -3.04 15.71 -8.83
C ALA A 16 -1.66 15.51 -8.21
N GLN A 17 -1.59 14.97 -6.99
CA GLN A 17 -0.33 14.60 -6.37
C GLN A 17 0.28 13.43 -7.15
N THR A 18 1.27 13.73 -7.99
CA THR A 18 2.08 12.70 -8.65
C THR A 18 3.18 12.26 -7.68
N GLN A 19 3.11 11.01 -7.23
CA GLN A 19 4.18 10.41 -6.44
C GLN A 19 5.14 9.65 -7.35
N GLN A 20 6.44 9.79 -7.11
CA GLN A 20 7.47 9.05 -7.83
C GLN A 20 7.51 7.60 -7.33
N LEU A 21 7.58 6.66 -8.27
CA LEU A 21 7.88 5.25 -8.02
C LEU A 21 9.34 4.99 -8.41
N ILE A 22 10.14 4.52 -7.46
CA ILE A 22 11.56 4.18 -7.64
C ILE A 22 11.72 2.70 -7.29
N ILE A 23 12.39 1.94 -8.15
CA ILE A 23 12.64 0.52 -7.96
C ILE A 23 14.12 0.22 -8.24
N ASP A 24 14.83 -0.22 -7.22
CA ASP A 24 16.19 -0.76 -7.34
C ASP A 24 16.13 -2.29 -7.37
N ALA A 25 16.85 -2.91 -8.29
CA ALA A 25 16.91 -4.38 -8.43
C ALA A 25 18.21 -4.81 -9.12
N LYS A 26 18.54 -6.11 -9.02
CA LYS A 26 19.66 -6.69 -9.77
C LYS A 26 19.34 -6.87 -11.26
N ASN A 27 18.14 -7.35 -11.57
CA ASN A 27 17.71 -7.58 -12.96
C ASN A 27 16.34 -6.98 -13.22
N PHE A 28 16.12 -6.57 -14.46
CA PHE A 28 14.87 -6.03 -14.97
C PHE A 28 14.55 -6.62 -16.34
N GLU A 29 13.32 -7.08 -16.52
CA GLU A 29 12.77 -7.56 -17.80
C GLU A 29 11.41 -6.93 -18.04
N ALA A 30 11.14 -6.52 -19.29
CA ALA A 30 9.84 -5.98 -19.69
C ALA A 30 9.28 -6.75 -20.89
N ASN A 31 7.97 -7.01 -20.84
CA ASN A 31 7.21 -7.55 -21.96
C ASN A 31 6.03 -6.63 -22.27
N ASP A 32 6.26 -5.69 -23.19
CA ASP A 32 5.26 -4.68 -23.54
C ASP A 32 4.00 -5.29 -24.15
N LYS A 33 4.11 -6.41 -24.88
CA LYS A 33 2.96 -7.12 -25.45
C LYS A 33 2.05 -7.67 -24.34
N LYS A 34 2.65 -8.25 -23.30
CA LYS A 34 1.92 -8.77 -22.13
C LYS A 34 1.55 -7.67 -21.13
N GLY A 35 2.17 -6.50 -21.20
CA GLY A 35 1.99 -5.40 -20.24
C GLY A 35 2.55 -5.76 -18.87
N ILE A 36 3.72 -6.40 -18.80
CA ILE A 36 4.32 -6.85 -17.55
C ILE A 36 5.79 -6.40 -17.49
N SER A 37 6.21 -5.89 -16.33
CA SER A 37 7.61 -5.67 -15.98
C SER A 37 7.98 -6.50 -14.75
N VAL A 38 9.15 -7.14 -14.78
CA VAL A 38 9.62 -8.04 -13.74
C VAL A 38 10.97 -7.55 -13.23
N PHE A 39 11.08 -7.42 -11.92
CA PHE A 39 12.30 -7.04 -11.21
C PHE A 39 12.71 -8.19 -10.29
N THR A 40 13.99 -8.56 -10.28
CA THR A 40 14.48 -9.65 -9.43
C THR A 40 15.80 -9.33 -8.74
N GLY A 41 15.99 -9.97 -7.59
CA GLY A 41 17.22 -9.90 -6.79
C GLY A 41 17.28 -8.66 -5.92
N ASN A 42 17.00 -8.83 -4.62
CA ASN A 42 17.02 -7.76 -3.60
C ASN A 42 16.32 -6.47 -4.06
N VAL A 43 15.06 -6.62 -4.48
CA VAL A 43 14.26 -5.52 -5.01
C VAL A 43 13.86 -4.58 -3.88
N LYS A 44 14.09 -3.28 -4.06
CA LYS A 44 13.66 -2.23 -3.14
C LYS A 44 12.75 -1.25 -3.88
N ILE A 45 11.54 -1.05 -3.37
CA ILE A 45 10.57 -0.10 -3.91
C ILE A 45 10.43 1.06 -2.95
N GLN A 46 10.46 2.28 -3.49
CA GLN A 46 10.01 3.50 -2.83
C GLN A 46 8.88 4.11 -3.65
N MET A 47 7.72 4.35 -3.02
CA MET A 47 6.57 4.97 -3.68
C MET A 47 5.96 6.03 -2.76
N GLY A 48 6.26 7.30 -3.05
CA GLY A 48 5.96 8.37 -2.10
C GLY A 48 6.67 8.11 -0.77
N LYS A 49 5.92 7.93 0.32
CA LYS A 49 6.45 7.58 1.64
C LYS A 49 6.56 6.07 1.88
N ASP A 50 5.89 5.26 1.08
CA ASP A 50 5.85 3.81 1.25
C ASP A 50 7.15 3.16 0.81
N LYS A 51 7.52 2.07 1.49
CA LYS A 51 8.68 1.24 1.16
C LYS A 51 8.30 -0.23 1.12
N LEU A 52 8.82 -0.96 0.14
CA LEU A 52 8.69 -2.42 0.08
C LEU A 52 10.01 -3.05 -0.33
N ASN A 53 10.45 -4.08 0.39
CA ASN A 53 11.61 -4.90 0.03
C ASN A 53 11.16 -6.32 -0.30
N ALA A 54 11.68 -6.90 -1.38
CA ALA A 54 11.28 -8.24 -1.85
C ALA A 54 12.39 -8.92 -2.66
N GLN A 55 12.23 -10.22 -2.96
CA GLN A 55 13.14 -10.90 -3.90
C GLN A 55 12.70 -10.75 -5.36
N LYS A 56 11.40 -10.64 -5.61
CA LYS A 56 10.83 -10.45 -6.94
C LYS A 56 9.63 -9.51 -6.88
N VAL A 57 9.51 -8.63 -7.87
CA VAL A 57 8.37 -7.75 -8.07
C VAL A 57 7.89 -7.85 -9.51
N GLU A 58 6.58 -8.05 -9.69
CA GLU A 58 5.91 -8.06 -10.99
C GLU A 58 4.92 -6.90 -11.05
N MET A 59 5.11 -6.00 -12.01
CA MET A 59 4.21 -4.89 -12.28
C MET A 59 3.38 -5.18 -13.52
N PHE A 60 2.06 -5.04 -13.40
CA PHE A 60 1.10 -5.27 -14.47
C PHE A 60 0.49 -3.96 -14.93
N PHE A 61 0.40 -3.76 -16.23
CA PHE A 61 -0.11 -2.55 -16.85
C PHE A 61 -1.34 -2.85 -17.69
N VAL A 62 -2.32 -1.96 -17.63
CA VAL A 62 -3.56 -2.04 -18.42
C VAL A 62 -3.75 -0.74 -19.19
N ASN A 63 -4.47 -0.81 -20.31
CA ASN A 63 -4.85 0.40 -21.03
C ASN A 63 -5.81 1.22 -20.16
N ARG A 64 -5.54 2.52 -20.06
CA ARG A 64 -6.49 3.46 -19.46
C ARG A 64 -7.75 3.48 -20.33
N LYS A 65 -8.94 3.44 -19.71
CA LYS A 65 -10.21 3.46 -20.45
C LYS A 65 -10.25 4.65 -21.41
N GLY A 66 -10.46 4.37 -22.70
CA GLY A 66 -10.50 5.40 -23.76
C GLY A 66 -9.13 5.92 -24.21
N SER A 67 -8.03 5.24 -23.90
CA SER A 67 -6.68 5.64 -24.30
C SER A 67 -5.81 4.42 -24.64
N THR A 68 -4.81 4.62 -25.49
CA THR A 68 -3.73 3.65 -25.74
C THR A 68 -2.64 3.69 -24.66
N ASN A 69 -2.68 4.68 -23.77
CA ASN A 69 -1.71 4.81 -22.69
C ASN A 69 -1.93 3.72 -21.65
N LYS A 70 -0.84 3.06 -21.27
CA LYS A 70 -0.83 2.05 -20.22
C LYS A 70 -0.62 2.70 -18.86
N VAL A 71 -1.35 2.20 -17.87
CA VAL A 71 -1.22 2.60 -16.47
C VAL A 71 -0.96 1.38 -15.59
N PRO A 72 -0.19 1.52 -14.51
CA PRO A 72 0.01 0.43 -13.58
C PRO A 72 -1.31 0.03 -12.90
N SER A 73 -1.62 -1.26 -12.92
CA SER A 73 -2.86 -1.82 -12.39
C SER A 73 -2.65 -2.66 -11.14
N LYS A 74 -1.46 -3.26 -10.99
CA LYS A 74 -1.16 -4.20 -9.91
C LYS A 74 0.35 -4.39 -9.76
N TYR A 75 0.83 -4.44 -8.53
CA TYR A 75 2.18 -4.89 -8.19
C TYR A 75 2.07 -6.16 -7.35
N ILE A 76 2.90 -7.16 -7.65
CA ILE A 76 3.02 -8.39 -6.88
C ILE A 76 4.46 -8.53 -6.42
N ALA A 77 4.70 -8.33 -5.12
CA ALA A 77 5.99 -8.55 -4.47
C ALA A 77 6.00 -9.92 -3.78
N THR A 78 7.09 -10.67 -3.89
CA THR A 78 7.23 -12.01 -3.31
C THR A 78 8.63 -12.28 -2.77
N GLY A 79 8.71 -13.28 -1.88
CA GLY A 79 9.97 -13.79 -1.33
C GLY A 79 10.34 -13.11 -0.02
N LYS A 80 9.48 -13.25 1.01
CA LYS A 80 9.62 -12.61 2.33
C LYS A 80 9.68 -11.09 2.19
N VAL A 81 8.52 -10.51 1.96
CA VAL A 81 8.36 -9.08 1.74
C VAL A 81 8.30 -8.37 3.08
N ASP A 82 9.12 -7.35 3.25
CA ASP A 82 9.01 -6.37 4.34
C ASP A 82 8.47 -5.06 3.79
N PHE A 83 7.64 -4.37 4.57
CA PHE A 83 6.98 -3.15 4.12
C PHE A 83 6.85 -2.07 5.20
N GLU A 84 6.79 -0.83 4.73
CA GLU A 84 6.41 0.37 5.47
C GLU A 84 5.33 1.08 4.63
N ILE A 85 4.12 1.18 5.16
CA ILE A 85 2.96 1.83 4.50
C ILE A 85 2.55 3.01 5.35
N VAL A 86 2.57 4.20 4.76
CA VAL A 86 2.23 5.45 5.42
C VAL A 86 0.93 5.98 4.83
N THR A 87 -0.05 6.20 5.72
CA THR A 87 -1.30 6.90 5.40
C THR A 87 -1.29 8.27 6.06
N ASP A 88 -2.35 9.05 5.87
CA ASP A 88 -2.48 10.35 6.52
C ASP A 88 -2.58 10.26 8.05
N THR A 89 -3.05 9.12 8.57
CA THR A 89 -3.36 8.93 10.00
C THR A 89 -2.62 7.78 10.66
N LYS A 90 -1.99 6.90 9.87
CA LYS A 90 -1.38 5.65 10.34
C LYS A 90 -0.02 5.43 9.70
N HIS A 91 0.82 4.69 10.41
CA HIS A 91 2.15 4.30 9.95
C HIS A 91 2.38 2.83 10.26
N TYR A 92 2.06 2.01 9.25
CA TYR A 92 2.17 0.57 9.35
C TYR A 92 3.55 0.08 8.92
N VAL A 93 4.10 -0.84 9.68
CA VAL A 93 5.23 -1.68 9.25
C VAL A 93 4.87 -3.14 9.39
N GLY A 94 5.49 -3.99 8.59
CA GLY A 94 5.16 -5.41 8.66
C GLY A 94 5.91 -6.26 7.65
N ASN A 95 5.50 -7.52 7.59
CA ASN A 95 6.02 -8.48 6.62
C ASN A 95 4.99 -9.54 6.22
N GLY A 96 5.30 -10.27 5.16
CA GLY A 96 4.56 -11.44 4.72
C GLY A 96 5.21 -12.13 3.52
N ASP A 97 4.66 -13.25 3.08
CA ASP A 97 5.27 -14.04 1.99
C ASP A 97 5.07 -13.37 0.61
N LYS A 98 3.92 -12.70 0.45
CA LYS A 98 3.51 -12.00 -0.77
C LYS A 98 2.73 -10.73 -0.43
N ILE A 99 2.97 -9.67 -1.19
CA ILE A 99 2.15 -8.45 -1.16
C ILE A 99 1.61 -8.17 -2.55
N ILE A 100 0.33 -7.84 -2.61
CA ILE A 100 -0.33 -7.32 -3.80
C ILE A 100 -0.74 -5.87 -3.51
N TYR A 101 -0.25 -4.93 -4.32
CA TYR A 101 -0.71 -3.55 -4.29
C TYR A 101 -1.58 -3.25 -5.52
N SER A 102 -2.70 -2.57 -5.31
CA SER A 102 -3.59 -2.09 -6.37
C SER A 102 -3.51 -0.55 -6.44
N PRO A 103 -2.68 0.03 -7.33
CA PRO A 103 -2.50 1.50 -7.42
C PRO A 103 -3.80 2.27 -7.61
N LEU A 104 -4.73 1.74 -8.41
CA LEU A 104 -6.01 2.38 -8.70
C LEU A 104 -6.95 2.45 -7.49
N LYS A 105 -6.78 1.53 -6.53
CA LYS A 105 -7.58 1.48 -5.29
C LYS A 105 -6.83 2.00 -4.08
N GLN A 106 -5.50 2.12 -4.20
CA GLN A 106 -4.57 2.38 -3.10
C GLN A 106 -4.76 1.38 -1.94
N GLU A 107 -4.79 0.10 -2.31
CA GLU A 107 -5.01 -1.01 -1.38
C GLU A 107 -3.83 -1.99 -1.43
N TYR A 108 -3.36 -2.36 -0.24
CA TYR A 108 -2.39 -3.41 -0.04
C TYR A 108 -3.07 -4.67 0.47
N THR A 109 -2.64 -5.83 -0.03
CA THR A 109 -3.02 -7.14 0.48
C THR A 109 -1.76 -7.95 0.74
N VAL A 110 -1.46 -8.21 2.01
CA VAL A 110 -0.40 -9.12 2.46
C VAL A 110 -0.99 -10.53 2.58
N MET A 111 -0.27 -11.53 2.09
CA MET A 111 -0.69 -12.92 2.10
C MET A 111 0.44 -13.82 2.58
N GLY A 112 0.09 -14.74 3.48
CA GLY A 112 1.03 -15.70 4.06
C GLY A 112 1.93 -15.05 5.10
N ASN A 113 1.97 -15.65 6.29
CA ASN A 113 2.80 -15.19 7.41
C ASN A 113 2.70 -13.69 7.73
N GLY A 114 1.50 -13.11 7.58
CA GLY A 114 1.28 -11.69 7.74
C GLY A 114 1.55 -11.21 9.17
N PHE A 115 2.34 -10.15 9.27
CA PHE A 115 2.55 -9.33 10.45
C PHE A 115 2.33 -7.87 10.09
N LEU A 116 1.62 -7.14 10.95
CA LEU A 116 1.38 -5.72 10.84
C LEU A 116 1.54 -5.08 12.22
N GLN A 117 2.29 -4.00 12.30
CA GLN A 117 2.43 -3.15 13.47
C GLN A 117 2.05 -1.74 13.09
N GLU A 118 1.13 -1.14 13.83
CA GLU A 118 0.93 0.30 13.78
C GLU A 118 1.92 0.98 14.72
N LYS A 119 2.80 1.83 14.16
CA LYS A 119 3.92 2.40 14.92
C LYS A 119 3.48 3.41 15.98
N ASN A 120 2.38 4.13 15.75
CA ASN A 120 1.96 5.22 16.63
C ASN A 120 1.51 4.73 18.02
N ASP A 121 0.90 3.54 18.09
CA ASP A 121 0.33 2.98 19.34
C ASP A 121 0.89 1.58 19.68
N ASP A 122 1.94 1.15 18.97
CA ASP A 122 2.60 -0.16 19.11
C ASP A 122 1.64 -1.37 18.99
N ARG A 123 0.51 -1.19 18.31
CA ARG A 123 -0.48 -2.24 18.10
C ARG A 123 0.00 -3.24 17.06
N LYS A 124 0.14 -4.50 17.46
CA LYS A 124 0.64 -5.60 16.61
C LYS A 124 -0.48 -6.57 16.26
N ILE A 125 -0.53 -6.99 15.01
CA ILE A 125 -1.52 -7.92 14.48
C ILE A 125 -0.83 -8.96 13.61
N TYR A 126 -1.17 -10.23 13.84
CA TYR A 126 -0.71 -11.37 13.03
C TYR A 126 -1.91 -12.06 12.41
N GLY A 127 -1.75 -12.56 11.19
CA GLY A 127 -2.76 -13.35 10.49
C GLY A 127 -2.25 -13.93 9.19
N ASP A 128 -3.13 -14.61 8.45
CA ASP A 128 -2.79 -15.19 7.15
C ASP A 128 -2.97 -14.19 6.01
N LYS A 129 -3.93 -13.26 6.17
CA LYS A 129 -4.20 -12.22 5.19
C LYS A 129 -4.44 -10.89 5.87
N ILE A 130 -3.74 -9.86 5.40
CA ILE A 130 -3.85 -8.50 5.91
C ILE A 130 -4.22 -7.60 4.74
N TYR A 131 -5.25 -6.78 4.91
CA TYR A 131 -5.64 -5.75 3.97
C TYR A 131 -5.40 -4.40 4.63
N VAL A 132 -4.83 -3.46 3.86
CA VAL A 132 -4.67 -2.07 4.29
C VAL A 132 -5.19 -1.17 3.19
N ASN A 133 -6.15 -0.31 3.51
CA ASN A 133 -6.60 0.77 2.64
C ASN A 133 -5.80 2.02 2.97
N GLN A 134 -5.02 2.51 2.01
CA GLN A 134 -4.11 3.64 2.23
C GLN A 134 -4.85 4.98 2.36
N LEU A 135 -6.02 5.11 1.71
CA LEU A 135 -6.84 6.32 1.78
C LEU A 135 -7.46 6.51 3.16
N SER A 136 -8.04 5.45 3.73
CA SER A 136 -8.72 5.53 5.04
C SER A 136 -7.81 5.21 6.22
N GLY A 137 -6.69 4.52 6.00
CA GLY A 137 -5.88 3.94 7.07
C GLY A 137 -6.49 2.67 7.70
N GLU A 138 -7.63 2.19 7.20
CA GLU A 138 -8.28 0.98 7.70
C GLU A 138 -7.44 -0.26 7.40
N ALA A 139 -7.29 -1.14 8.40
CA ALA A 139 -6.67 -2.44 8.25
C ALA A 139 -7.64 -3.56 8.66
N LYS A 140 -7.70 -4.63 7.85
CA LYS A 140 -8.48 -5.85 8.14
C LYS A 140 -7.55 -7.05 8.13
N VAL A 141 -7.66 -7.92 9.13
CA VAL A 141 -6.83 -9.12 9.24
C VAL A 141 -7.72 -10.35 9.34
N ASN A 142 -7.45 -11.33 8.50
CA ASN A 142 -8.08 -12.64 8.53
C ASN A 142 -7.03 -13.69 8.91
N GLY A 143 -7.39 -14.55 9.86
CA GLY A 143 -6.65 -15.77 10.17
C GLY A 143 -7.30 -16.98 9.51
N SER A 144 -6.69 -18.13 9.72
CA SER A 144 -7.28 -19.46 9.44
C SER A 144 -7.28 -20.31 10.70
N ASP A 145 -7.85 -21.51 10.61
CA ASP A 145 -7.83 -22.50 11.70
C ASP A 145 -6.41 -22.84 12.16
N LYS A 146 -5.43 -22.83 11.24
CA LYS A 146 -4.02 -23.12 11.54
C LYS A 146 -3.27 -21.90 12.07
N LYS A 147 -3.72 -20.70 11.72
CA LYS A 147 -3.08 -19.44 12.08
C LYS A 147 -4.15 -18.39 12.37
N PRO A 148 -4.78 -18.46 13.56
CA PRO A 148 -5.81 -17.50 13.95
C PRO A 148 -5.21 -16.10 14.08
N VAL A 149 -6.09 -15.09 14.05
CA VAL A 149 -5.66 -13.71 14.27
C VAL A 149 -5.11 -13.57 15.69
N ARG A 150 -3.92 -12.99 15.81
CA ARG A 150 -3.37 -12.57 17.11
C ARG A 150 -3.26 -11.06 17.13
N PHE A 151 -3.85 -10.44 18.14
CA PHE A 151 -3.84 -9.01 18.36
C PHE A 151 -3.15 -8.70 19.68
N ILE A 152 -2.21 -7.75 19.68
CA ILE A 152 -1.43 -7.36 20.86
C ILE A 152 -1.42 -5.84 20.95
N ILE A 153 -1.79 -5.33 22.12
CA ILE A 153 -1.73 -3.91 22.50
C ILE A 153 -1.17 -3.78 23.90
N ASN A 154 -0.62 -2.60 24.19
CA ASN A 154 -0.31 -2.21 25.55
C ASN A 154 -1.57 -1.62 26.19
N VAL A 155 -1.96 -2.14 27.35
CA VAL A 155 -3.12 -1.65 28.11
C VAL A 155 -2.61 -1.10 29.43
N GLU A 156 -2.82 0.18 29.66
CA GLU A 156 -2.63 0.78 30.98
C GLU A 156 -3.75 0.30 31.89
N ARG A 157 -3.39 -0.34 33.01
CA ARG A 157 -4.33 -0.58 34.10
C ARG A 157 -4.23 0.60 35.05
N GLY A 158 -5.35 1.24 35.35
CA GLY A 158 -5.38 2.35 36.30
C GLY A 158 -4.81 1.90 37.65
N SER A 159 -3.84 2.65 38.18
CA SER A 159 -3.71 2.75 39.62
C SER A 159 -4.85 3.64 40.09
N GLU A 160 -5.88 3.04 40.69
CA GLU A 160 -6.82 3.81 41.50
C GLU A 160 -6.00 4.68 42.46
N LYS A 161 -6.14 6.00 42.32
CA LYS A 161 -5.71 6.98 43.33
C LYS A 161 -6.94 7.43 44.09
#